data_AF-A0A8J6SEE7-F1
#
_entry.id   AF-A0A8J6SEE7-F1
#
_cell.length_a   1.000
_cell.length_b   1.000
_cell.length_c   1.000
_cell.angle_alpha   90.00
_cell.angle_beta   90.00
_cell.angle_gamma   90.00
#
_symmetry.space_group_name_H-M   'P 1'
#
loop_
_entity.id
_entity.type
_entity.pdbx_description
1 polymer ?
#
loop_
_entity_poly.entity_id
_entity_poly.type
_entity_poly.pdbx_seq_one_letter_code
_entity_poly.pdbx_strand_id
1 'polypeptide(L)' 'MTVPELKARAKKRNIKGFSGMNKAQLIAALKKADASQS' A
#
# COMPACT_ATOMS: atom_id res chain seq x y z
N MET A 1 11.65 1.22 -3.53
CA MET A 1 10.21 1.48 -3.75
C MET A 1 9.96 2.99 -3.71
N THR A 2 9.45 3.51 -4.81
CA THR A 2 8.98 4.90 -4.95
C THR A 2 7.48 4.99 -4.60
N VAL A 3 6.97 6.20 -4.32
CA VAL A 3 5.53 6.43 -4.09
C VAL A 3 4.65 5.85 -5.21
N PRO A 4 4.94 6.04 -6.52
CA PRO A 4 4.16 5.43 -7.59
C PRO A 4 4.15 3.89 -7.56
N GLU A 5 5.29 3.24 -7.29
CA GLU A 5 5.33 1.78 -7.12
C GLU A 5 4.47 1.30 -5.95
N LEU A 6 4.55 2.00 -4.82
CA LEU A 6 3.75 1.67 -3.63
C LEU A 6 2.25 1.83 -3.91
N LYS A 7 1.85 2.88 -4.64
CA LYS A 7 0.47 3.08 -5.08
C LYS A 7 0.01 1.97 -6.03
N ALA A 8 0.85 1.53 -6.97
CA ALA A 8 0.53 0.43 -7.87
C ALA A 8 0.31 -0.89 -7.10
N ARG A 9 1.18 -1.21 -6.15
CA ARG A 9 1.00 -2.37 -5.24
C ARG A 9 -0.25 -2.23 -4.39
N ALA A 10 -0.56 -1.04 -3.88
CA ALA A 10 -1.74 -0.79 -3.06
C ALA A 10 -3.03 -0.95 -3.87
N LYS A 11 -3.03 -0.48 -5.13
CA LYS A 11 -4.11 -0.69 -6.10
C LYS A 11 -4.32 -2.17 -6.39
N LYS A 12 -3.24 -2.92 -6.65
CA LYS A 12 -3.30 -4.37 -6.91
C LYS A 12 -3.89 -5.16 -5.73
N ARG A 13 -3.64 -4.68 -4.50
CA ARG A 13 -4.19 -5.23 -3.25
C ARG A 13 -5.54 -4.62 -2.84
N ASN A 14 -6.18 -3.80 -3.69
CA ASN A 14 -7.45 -3.14 -3.40
C ASN A 14 -7.47 -2.32 -2.09
N ILE A 15 -6.32 -1.76 -1.69
CA ILE A 15 -6.21 -0.95 -0.48
C ILE A 15 -6.92 0.39 -0.70
N LYS A 16 -8.05 0.62 -0.03
CA LYS A 16 -8.80 1.89 -0.11
C LYS A 16 -8.01 3.04 0.56
N GLY A 17 -8.12 4.24 0.02
CA GLY A 17 -7.46 5.44 0.57
C GLY A 17 -5.98 5.63 0.19
N PHE A 18 -5.40 4.75 -0.63
CA PHE A 18 -3.98 4.80 -1.03
C PHE A 18 -3.56 6.08 -1.78
N SER A 19 -4.49 6.77 -2.46
CA SER A 19 -4.21 7.98 -3.24
C SER A 19 -3.76 9.17 -2.38
N GLY A 20 -4.28 9.28 -1.15
CA GLY A 20 -3.92 10.31 -0.18
C GLY A 20 -2.83 9.89 0.81
N MET A 21 -2.33 8.65 0.71
CA MET A 21 -1.31 8.14 1.62
C MET A 21 0.09 8.59 1.18
N ASN A 22 0.88 9.03 2.17
CA ASN A 22 2.31 9.28 1.99
C ASN A 22 3.09 7.96 1.91
N LYS A 23 4.37 8.04 1.49
CA LYS A 23 5.25 6.87 1.35
C LYS A 23 5.21 5.93 2.56
N ALA A 24 5.34 6.47 3.77
CA ALA A 24 5.31 5.69 5.01
C ALA A 24 3.96 4.98 5.24
N GLN A 25 2.85 5.68 5.01
CA GLN A 25 1.50 5.11 5.14
C GLN A 25 1.23 4.02 4.11
N LEU A 26 1.66 4.22 2.86
CA LEU A 26 1.56 3.18 1.83
C LEU A 26 2.35 1.92 2.21
N ILE A 27 3.57 2.08 2.73
CA ILE A 27 4.39 0.95 3.19
C ILE A 27 3.69 0.22 4.33
N ALA A 28 3.16 0.95 5.33
CA ALA A 28 2.46 0.36 6.45
C ALA A 28 1.18 -0.38 6.02
N ALA A 29 0.39 0.21 5.11
CA ALA A 29 -0.82 -0.40 4.57
C ALA A 29 -0.50 -1.67 3.77
N LEU A 30 0.55 -1.63 2.95
CA LEU A 30 1.02 -2.79 2.20
C LEU A 30 1.51 -3.91 3.14
N LYS A 31 2.25 -3.56 4.19
CA LYS A 31 2.75 -4.52 5.18
C LYS A 31 1.62 -5.16 5.97
N LYS A 32 0.59 -4.39 6.34
CA LYS A 32 -0.64 -4.91 6.94
C LYS A 32 -1.37 -5.87 6.01
N ALA A 33 -1.53 -5.49 4.74
CA ALA A 33 -2.22 -6.32 3.76
C ALA A 33 -1.49 -7.64 3.47
N ASP A 34 -0.15 -7.62 3.48
CA ASP A 34 0.70 -8.83 3.37
C ASP A 34 0.55 -9.75 4.60
N ALA A 35 0.54 -9.17 5.80
CA ALA A 35 0.43 -9.92 7.05
C ALA A 35 -0.93 -10.59 7.27
N SER A 36 -1.98 -10.12 6.59
CA SER A 36 -3.34 -10.69 6.67
C SER A 36 -3.62 -11.82 5.65
N GLN A 37 -2.64 -12.22 4.83
CA GLN A 37 -2.74 -13.35 3.90
C GLN A 37 -1.99 -14.61 4.37
N SER A 38 -1.77 -14.75 5.68
CA SER A 38 -1.19 -15.96 6.31
C SER A 38 -2.29 -16.89 6.80
#